data_AF-A0A4Q2SD40-F1
#
_entry.id   AF-A0A4Q2SD40-F1
#
_cell.length_a   1.000
_cell.length_b   1.000
_cell.length_c   1.000
_cell.angle_alpha   90.00
_cell.angle_beta   90.00
_cell.angle_gamma   90.00
#
_symmetry.space_group_name_H-M   'P 1'
#
loop_
_entity.id
_entity.type
_entity.pdbx_description
1 polymer ?
#
loop_
_entity_poly.entity_id
_entity_poly.type
_entity_poly.pdbx_seq_one_letter_code
_entity_poly.pdbx_strand_id
1 'polypeptide(L)'
;MSSIASPTLWFITIGVVLALLVVDFIATRKPHEVSMKEAIAWSAFYVALPLTFGLYVWNVHGGDRGLEYYTGYLVEKSLSVDNLFVFMLLLAAFAVPTVLQQRVLLYGIIGALVLRGIFIALGAAALSAFDWVFLVFGAILLLTGVKLLRDAISGHDHEIDVAELRVVKVMRRFMPVSDEYNGTKFTVTQNGVRALTPFALVTVAVLATDVVFAVDSVPAVYGITGDPYLVFVTNAFALLGLRALYFVLQGALGALAHLGYGLAAILGFIGFKLVLHWAHLVWPSVPDVPTLTSLFVILGILVTTVATSLYANRRAKTADPDDDKVSVP
;
A
#
# COMPACT_ATOMS: atom_id res chain seq x y z
N MET A 1 20.34 14.57 -22.00
CA MET A 1 18.88 14.36 -21.84
C MET A 1 18.30 15.63 -21.24
N SER A 2 17.39 16.30 -21.94
CA SER A 2 16.74 17.54 -21.46
C SER A 2 15.54 17.17 -20.59
N SER A 3 15.64 17.52 -19.30
CA SER A 3 14.49 17.51 -18.39
C SER A 3 13.57 18.68 -18.72
N ILE A 4 12.25 18.50 -18.59
CA ILE A 4 11.27 19.60 -18.71
C ILE A 4 11.30 20.53 -17.50
N ALA A 5 12.02 20.14 -16.44
CA ALA A 5 11.97 20.81 -15.16
C ALA A 5 12.91 22.02 -15.09
N SER A 6 12.30 23.19 -14.96
CA SER A 6 12.99 24.36 -14.43
C SER A 6 13.06 24.28 -12.89
N PRO A 7 14.02 24.97 -12.24
CA PRO A 7 14.04 25.08 -10.79
C PRO A 7 12.69 25.57 -10.23
N THR A 8 12.04 26.51 -10.93
CA THR A 8 10.72 27.02 -10.60
C THR A 8 9.66 25.93 -10.63
N LEU A 9 9.66 25.06 -11.65
CA LEU A 9 8.69 23.97 -11.76
C LEU A 9 8.87 22.95 -10.63
N TRP A 10 10.11 22.62 -10.25
CA TRP A 10 10.40 21.81 -9.07
C TRP A 10 9.84 22.43 -7.78
N PHE A 11 10.10 23.72 -7.53
CA PHE A 11 9.59 24.40 -6.34
C PHE A 11 8.06 24.44 -6.29
N ILE A 12 7.40 24.70 -7.43
CA ILE A 12 5.95 24.67 -7.52
C ILE A 12 5.43 23.28 -7.18
N THR A 13 5.98 22.23 -7.79
CA THR A 13 5.49 20.87 -7.58
C THR A 13 5.73 20.37 -6.17
N ILE A 14 6.92 20.61 -5.60
CA ILE A 14 7.19 20.31 -4.18
C ILE A 14 6.24 21.09 -3.28
N GLY A 15 6.01 22.38 -3.56
CA GLY A 15 5.05 23.20 -2.83
C GLY A 15 3.63 22.64 -2.86
N VAL A 16 3.17 22.17 -4.03
CA VAL A 16 1.86 21.52 -4.19
C VAL A 16 1.80 20.19 -3.43
N VAL A 17 2.82 19.34 -3.55
CA VAL A 17 2.88 18.06 -2.80
C VAL A 17 2.84 18.31 -1.30
N LEU A 18 3.62 19.26 -0.80
CA LEU A 18 3.61 19.63 0.62
C LEU A 18 2.26 20.20 1.05
N ALA A 19 1.63 21.04 0.23
CA ALA A 19 0.29 21.57 0.51
C ALA A 19 -0.75 20.45 0.59
N LEU A 20 -0.71 19.48 -0.33
CA LEU A 20 -1.60 18.32 -0.31
C LEU A 20 -1.36 17.44 0.92
N LEU A 21 -0.09 17.22 1.31
CA LEU A 21 0.24 16.51 2.55
C LEU A 21 -0.28 17.25 3.80
N VAL A 22 -0.21 18.58 3.82
CA VAL A 22 -0.77 19.39 4.90
C VAL A 22 -2.29 19.27 4.94
N VAL A 23 -2.97 19.32 3.79
CA VAL A 23 -4.42 19.08 3.70
C VAL A 23 -4.77 17.70 4.24
N ASP A 24 -4.02 16.67 3.85
CA ASP A 24 -4.21 15.30 4.32
C ASP A 24 -3.97 15.15 5.83
N PHE A 25 -2.96 15.83 6.37
CA PHE A 25 -2.68 15.86 7.80
C PHE A 25 -3.77 16.58 8.59
N ILE A 26 -4.29 17.70 8.07
CA ILE A 26 -5.39 18.44 8.69
C ILE A 26 -6.67 17.60 8.67
N ALA A 27 -6.99 16.97 7.54
CA ALA A 27 -8.15 16.10 7.39
C ALA A 27 -8.12 14.91 8.37
N THR A 28 -6.93 14.42 8.74
CA THR A 28 -6.73 13.28 9.66
C THR A 28 -6.39 13.69 11.09
N ARG A 29 -6.46 14.99 11.40
CA ARG A 29 -6.07 15.50 12.72
C ARG A 29 -6.91 14.89 13.84
N LYS A 30 -8.20 14.68 13.57
CA LYS A 30 -9.13 13.96 14.42
C LYS A 30 -9.36 12.56 13.81
N PRO A 31 -8.91 11.49 14.47
CA PRO A 31 -9.19 10.13 14.02
C PRO A 31 -10.70 9.87 14.01
N HIS A 32 -11.25 9.53 12.85
CA HIS A 32 -12.64 9.08 12.70
C HIS A 32 -12.68 7.98 11.64
N GLU A 33 -13.75 7.20 11.59
CA GLU A 33 -13.95 6.23 10.52
C GLU A 33 -14.32 6.93 9.21
N VAL A 34 -13.66 6.57 8.10
CA VAL A 34 -13.94 7.17 6.79
C VAL A 34 -15.18 6.52 6.20
N SER A 35 -16.19 7.32 5.88
CA SER A 35 -17.36 6.81 5.16
C SER A 35 -17.00 6.47 3.70
N MET A 36 -17.67 5.49 3.09
CA MET A 36 -17.44 5.13 1.68
C MET A 36 -17.61 6.33 0.72
N LYS A 37 -18.61 7.19 0.97
CA LYS A 37 -18.85 8.39 0.16
C LYS A 37 -17.67 9.36 0.23
N GLU A 38 -17.13 9.57 1.43
CA GLU A 38 -15.95 10.40 1.64
C GLU A 38 -14.72 9.80 0.97
N ALA A 39 -14.50 8.50 1.11
CA ALA A 39 -13.37 7.80 0.50
C ALA A 39 -13.39 7.91 -1.04
N ILE A 40 -14.55 7.75 -1.66
CA ILE A 40 -14.74 7.92 -3.11
C ILE A 40 -14.48 9.37 -3.53
N ALA A 41 -15.01 10.35 -2.80
CA ALA A 41 -14.81 11.77 -3.11
C ALA A 41 -13.32 12.16 -3.06
N TRP A 42 -12.61 11.76 -2.01
CA TRP A 42 -11.17 11.97 -1.91
C TRP A 42 -10.39 11.22 -3.00
N SER A 43 -10.79 9.99 -3.32
CA SER A 43 -10.16 9.22 -4.40
C SER A 43 -10.32 9.91 -5.75
N ALA A 44 -11.52 10.39 -6.08
CA ALA A 44 -11.79 11.14 -7.30
C ALA A 44 -10.97 12.45 -7.37
N PHE A 45 -10.88 13.19 -6.25
CA PHE A 45 -10.03 14.37 -6.15
C PHE A 45 -8.56 14.05 -6.45
N TYR A 46 -8.01 13.04 -5.80
CA TYR A 46 -6.62 12.64 -5.98
C TYR A 46 -6.32 11.99 -7.34
N VAL A 47 -7.32 11.50 -8.07
CA VAL A 47 -7.18 11.06 -9.47
C VAL A 47 -7.26 12.26 -10.44
N ALA A 48 -8.09 13.26 -10.15
CA ALA A 48 -8.23 14.43 -11.01
C ALA A 48 -6.96 15.29 -11.08
N LEU A 49 -6.23 15.41 -9.97
CA LEU A 49 -4.97 16.18 -9.90
C LEU A 49 -3.90 15.72 -10.91
N PRO A 50 -3.48 14.44 -10.94
CA PRO A 50 -2.51 13.97 -11.92
C PRO A 50 -3.05 14.02 -13.35
N LEU A 51 -4.35 13.83 -13.56
CA LEU A 51 -4.93 13.92 -14.90
C LEU A 51 -4.86 15.34 -15.44
N THR A 52 -5.17 16.34 -14.61
CA THR A 52 -5.08 17.76 -14.98
C THR A 52 -3.64 18.20 -15.16
N PHE A 53 -2.70 17.75 -14.31
CA PHE A 53 -1.28 18.01 -14.51
C PHE A 53 -0.75 17.39 -15.81
N GLY A 54 -1.22 16.19 -16.20
CA GLY A 54 -0.86 15.59 -17.47
C GLY A 54 -1.32 16.39 -18.69
N LEU A 55 -2.48 17.06 -18.60
CA LEU A 55 -2.94 17.97 -19.65
C LEU A 55 -2.02 19.18 -19.74
N TYR A 56 -1.56 19.72 -18.61
CA TYR A 56 -0.55 20.77 -18.61
C TYR A 56 0.74 20.31 -19.31
N VAL A 57 1.26 19.14 -18.97
CA VAL A 57 2.47 18.59 -19.61
C VAL A 57 2.26 18.43 -21.11
N TRP A 58 1.14 17.86 -21.53
CA TRP A 58 0.81 17.65 -22.94
C TRP A 58 0.77 18.96 -23.75
N ASN A 59 0.12 19.99 -23.21
CA ASN A 59 -0.08 21.26 -23.91
C ASN A 59 1.19 22.13 -23.92
N VAL A 60 1.99 22.12 -22.85
CA VAL A 60 3.16 23.00 -22.70
C VAL A 60 4.46 22.35 -23.16
N HIS A 61 4.61 21.04 -22.93
CA HIS A 61 5.84 20.30 -23.20
C HIS A 61 5.71 19.29 -24.34
N GLY A 62 4.54 19.22 -24.98
CA GLY A 62 4.28 18.43 -26.19
C GLY A 62 3.71 17.04 -25.92
N GLY A 63 3.17 16.43 -26.99
CA GLY A 63 2.48 15.13 -26.92
C GLY A 63 3.36 13.98 -26.43
N ASP A 64 4.63 13.93 -26.84
CA ASP A 64 5.56 12.87 -26.43
C ASP A 64 5.78 12.88 -24.91
N ARG A 65 6.03 14.06 -24.32
CA ARG A 65 6.20 14.20 -22.86
C ARG A 65 4.90 14.00 -22.10
N GLY A 66 3.77 14.38 -22.70
CA GLY A 66 2.45 14.07 -22.17
C GLY A 66 2.20 12.56 -22.12
N LEU A 67 2.54 11.82 -23.17
CA LEU A 67 2.44 10.36 -23.23
C LEU A 67 3.36 9.69 -22.22
N GLU A 68 4.62 10.11 -22.14
CA GLU A 68 5.58 9.64 -21.13
C GLU A 68 5.01 9.82 -19.71
N TYR A 69 4.47 11.01 -19.41
CA TYR A 69 3.85 11.30 -18.12
C TYR A 69 2.63 10.42 -17.82
N TYR A 70 1.66 10.34 -18.73
CA TYR A 70 0.45 9.55 -18.49
C TYR A 70 0.76 8.06 -18.38
N THR A 71 1.68 7.55 -19.20
CA THR A 71 2.11 6.16 -19.14
C THR A 71 2.82 5.88 -17.82
N GLY A 72 3.78 6.73 -17.43
CA GLY A 72 4.46 6.62 -16.14
C GLY A 72 3.51 6.72 -14.95
N TYR A 73 2.56 7.65 -14.98
CA TYR A 73 1.53 7.80 -13.94
C TYR A 73 0.64 6.57 -13.84
N LEU A 74 0.16 6.01 -14.95
CA LEU A 74 -0.68 4.82 -14.94
C LEU A 74 0.07 3.60 -14.41
N VAL A 75 1.35 3.45 -14.78
CA VAL A 75 2.21 2.38 -14.27
C VAL A 75 2.42 2.52 -12.76
N GLU A 76 2.81 3.71 -12.28
CA GLU A 76 2.97 3.98 -10.85
C GLU A 76 1.67 3.81 -10.08
N LYS A 77 0.55 4.28 -10.63
CA LYS A 77 -0.75 4.15 -9.98
C LYS A 77 -1.16 2.69 -9.84
N SER A 78 -0.94 1.90 -10.87
CA SER A 78 -1.24 0.45 -10.87
C SER A 78 -0.35 -0.28 -9.85
N LEU A 79 0.95 -0.04 -9.87
CA LEU A 79 1.90 -0.60 -8.89
C LEU A 79 1.55 -0.16 -7.46
N SER A 80 1.11 1.08 -7.27
CA SER A 80 0.68 1.58 -5.96
C SER A 80 -0.59 0.89 -5.46
N VAL A 81 -1.50 0.46 -6.34
CA VAL A 81 -2.68 -0.35 -5.96
C VAL A 81 -2.23 -1.73 -5.47
N ASP A 82 -1.25 -2.36 -6.12
CA ASP A 82 -0.68 -3.62 -5.66
C ASP A 82 -0.06 -3.46 -4.26
N ASN A 83 0.63 -2.35 -4.02
CA ASN A 83 1.24 -2.03 -2.72
C ASN A 83 0.19 -1.87 -1.60
N LEU A 84 -1.01 -1.36 -1.92
CA LEU A 84 -2.08 -1.22 -0.93
C LEU A 84 -2.54 -2.56 -0.36
N PHE A 85 -2.47 -3.66 -1.12
CA PHE A 85 -2.82 -4.98 -0.58
C PHE A 85 -1.87 -5.41 0.52
N VAL A 86 -0.57 -5.19 0.30
CA VAL A 86 0.43 -5.50 1.32
C VAL A 86 0.27 -4.57 2.53
N PHE A 87 -0.10 -3.31 2.34
CA PHE A 87 -0.42 -2.42 3.46
C PHE A 87 -1.67 -2.87 4.23
N MET A 88 -2.75 -3.26 3.56
CA MET A 88 -3.96 -3.81 4.20
C MET A 88 -3.63 -5.03 5.05
N LEU A 89 -2.85 -5.95 4.52
CA LEU A 89 -2.39 -7.10 5.26
C LEU A 89 -1.57 -6.69 6.48
N LEU A 90 -0.59 -5.82 6.29
CA LEU A 90 0.34 -5.48 7.35
C LEU A 90 -0.44 -4.81 8.49
N LEU A 91 -1.38 -3.91 8.18
CA LEU A 91 -2.26 -3.30 9.18
C LEU A 91 -3.15 -4.34 9.88
N ALA A 92 -3.68 -5.34 9.15
CA ALA A 92 -4.46 -6.42 9.73
C ALA A 92 -3.61 -7.35 10.63
N ALA A 93 -2.40 -7.70 10.18
CA ALA A 93 -1.46 -8.55 10.91
C ALA A 93 -0.99 -7.93 12.22
N PHE A 94 -0.88 -6.60 12.25
CA PHE A 94 -0.58 -5.84 13.46
C PHE A 94 -1.82 -5.50 14.29
N ALA A 95 -3.01 -5.96 13.89
CA ALA A 95 -4.29 -5.65 14.52
C ALA A 95 -4.45 -4.13 14.75
N VAL A 96 -4.09 -3.31 13.75
CA VAL A 96 -4.12 -1.85 13.90
C VAL A 96 -5.56 -1.36 14.02
N PRO A 97 -5.93 -0.65 15.10
CA PRO A 97 -7.25 -0.05 15.25
C PRO A 97 -7.62 0.82 14.04
N THR A 98 -8.86 0.71 13.56
CA THR A 98 -9.36 1.42 12.34
C THR A 98 -9.06 2.92 12.37
N VAL A 99 -9.25 3.56 13.52
CA VAL A 99 -8.95 4.98 13.75
C VAL A 99 -7.46 5.35 13.60
N LEU A 100 -6.54 4.39 13.80
CA LEU A 100 -5.09 4.62 13.68
C LEU A 100 -4.55 4.31 12.27
N GLN A 101 -5.27 3.52 11.47
CA GLN A 101 -4.83 3.12 10.12
C GLN A 101 -4.55 4.33 9.23
N GLN A 102 -5.39 5.38 9.30
CA GLN A 102 -5.18 6.64 8.57
C GLN A 102 -3.81 7.27 8.86
N ARG A 103 -3.42 7.30 10.13
CA ARG A 103 -2.17 7.90 10.58
C ARG A 103 -0.98 7.06 10.13
N VAL A 104 -1.07 5.73 10.25
CA VAL A 104 -0.01 4.83 9.76
C VAL A 104 0.20 5.04 8.26
N LEU A 105 -0.87 5.06 7.47
CA LEU A 105 -0.80 5.30 6.03
C LEU A 105 -0.23 6.68 5.70
N LEU A 106 -0.62 7.73 6.43
CA LEU A 106 -0.08 9.07 6.21
C LEU A 106 1.43 9.15 6.46
N TYR A 107 1.91 8.60 7.58
CA TYR A 107 3.36 8.52 7.84
C TYR A 107 4.06 7.64 6.79
N GLY A 108 3.43 6.56 6.37
CA GLY A 108 3.88 5.71 5.27
C GLY A 108 4.07 6.49 3.98
N ILE A 109 3.06 7.26 3.55
CA ILE A 109 3.10 8.08 2.32
C ILE A 109 4.18 9.16 2.43
N ILE A 110 4.28 9.87 3.56
CA ILE A 110 5.31 10.90 3.76
C ILE A 110 6.70 10.28 3.68
N GLY A 111 6.92 9.16 4.38
CA GLY A 111 8.20 8.46 4.35
C GLY A 111 8.53 7.91 2.97
N ALA A 112 7.55 7.29 2.30
CA ALA A 112 7.66 6.79 0.93
C ALA A 112 8.08 7.90 -0.05
N LEU A 113 7.42 9.06 -0.01
CA LEU A 113 7.78 10.21 -0.87
C LEU A 113 9.23 10.66 -0.67
N VAL A 114 9.69 10.71 0.59
CA VAL A 114 11.09 11.08 0.90
C VAL A 114 12.05 10.02 0.39
N LEU A 115 11.80 8.74 0.68
CA LEU A 115 12.68 7.64 0.27
C LEU A 115 12.72 7.50 -1.24
N ARG A 116 11.58 7.62 -1.92
CA ARG A 116 11.52 7.60 -3.39
C ARG A 116 12.21 8.81 -3.99
N GLY A 117 12.07 10.01 -3.39
CA GLY A 117 12.86 11.17 -3.78
C GLY A 117 14.37 10.92 -3.69
N ILE A 118 14.83 10.23 -2.63
CA ILE A 118 16.22 9.80 -2.49
C ILE A 118 16.61 8.78 -3.57
N PHE A 119 15.79 7.74 -3.80
CA PHE A 119 16.05 6.72 -4.84
C PHE A 119 16.15 7.33 -6.24
N ILE A 120 15.24 8.25 -6.57
CA ILE A 120 15.23 8.99 -7.84
C ILE A 120 16.49 9.87 -7.96
N ALA A 121 16.88 10.56 -6.89
CA ALA A 121 18.08 11.39 -6.87
C ALA A 121 19.38 10.57 -6.99
N LEU A 122 19.43 9.38 -6.39
CA LEU A 122 20.52 8.42 -6.55
C LEU A 122 20.56 7.83 -7.97
N GLY A 123 19.45 7.89 -8.70
CA GLY A 123 19.32 7.48 -10.09
C GLY A 123 19.48 5.97 -10.31
N ALA A 124 19.64 5.59 -11.58
CA ALA A 124 19.73 4.20 -12.00
C ALA A 124 20.90 3.40 -11.37
N ALA A 125 21.88 4.07 -10.75
CA ALA A 125 23.02 3.43 -10.08
C ALA A 125 22.66 2.70 -8.78
N ALA A 126 21.53 3.05 -8.15
CA ALA A 126 21.03 2.32 -6.97
C ALA A 126 20.42 0.95 -7.33
N LEU A 127 19.98 0.77 -8.58
CA LEU A 127 19.10 -0.33 -8.99
C LEU A 127 19.77 -1.70 -9.03
N SER A 128 21.08 -1.77 -9.25
CA SER A 128 21.81 -3.04 -9.38
C SER A 128 22.24 -3.66 -8.04
N ALA A 129 21.94 -3.03 -6.90
CA ALA A 129 22.44 -3.46 -5.58
C ALA A 129 21.38 -4.16 -4.71
N PHE A 130 20.11 -4.20 -5.13
CA PHE A 130 18.99 -4.57 -4.27
C PHE A 130 18.22 -5.84 -4.69
N ASP A 131 18.68 -6.57 -5.69
CA ASP A 131 17.96 -7.74 -6.22
C ASP A 131 17.57 -8.75 -5.13
N TRP A 132 18.47 -9.05 -4.19
CA TRP A 132 18.24 -10.01 -3.10
C TRP A 132 17.08 -9.63 -2.16
N VAL A 133 16.71 -8.35 -2.11
CA VAL A 133 15.61 -7.85 -1.27
C VAL A 133 14.28 -8.43 -1.72
N PHE A 134 14.09 -8.61 -3.03
CA PHE A 134 12.88 -9.22 -3.60
C PHE A 134 12.69 -10.66 -3.12
N LEU A 135 13.77 -11.45 -3.04
CA LEU A 135 13.71 -12.82 -2.53
C LEU A 135 13.29 -12.87 -1.06
N VAL A 136 13.87 -11.99 -0.22
CA VAL A 136 13.57 -11.95 1.21
C VAL A 136 12.11 -11.54 1.46
N PHE A 137 11.64 -10.49 0.78
CA PHE A 137 10.25 -10.06 0.91
C PHE A 137 9.26 -11.06 0.33
N GLY A 138 9.56 -11.62 -0.84
CA GLY A 138 8.76 -12.67 -1.46
C GLY A 138 8.59 -13.88 -0.51
N ALA A 139 9.67 -14.33 0.12
CA ALA A 139 9.62 -15.38 1.12
C ALA A 139 8.77 -15.01 2.34
N ILE A 140 8.87 -13.77 2.85
CA ILE A 140 8.04 -13.31 3.97
C ILE A 140 6.56 -13.31 3.59
N LEU A 141 6.19 -12.76 2.43
CA LEU A 141 4.81 -12.70 1.96
C LEU A 141 4.22 -14.10 1.74
N LEU A 142 5.00 -15.04 1.18
CA LEU A 142 4.60 -16.43 1.04
C LEU A 142 4.31 -17.08 2.40
N LEU A 143 5.20 -16.90 3.38
CA LEU A 143 5.02 -17.43 4.73
C LEU A 143 3.77 -16.83 5.40
N THR A 144 3.55 -15.52 5.27
CA THR A 144 2.37 -14.85 5.82
C THR A 144 1.08 -15.29 5.12
N GLY A 145 1.10 -15.45 3.79
CA GLY A 145 -0.03 -15.98 3.02
C GLY A 145 -0.43 -17.38 3.47
N VAL A 146 0.55 -18.27 3.68
CA VAL A 146 0.29 -19.62 4.20
C VAL A 146 -0.27 -19.59 5.62
N LYS A 147 0.29 -18.74 6.51
CA LYS A 147 -0.23 -18.56 7.87
C LYS A 147 -1.69 -18.09 7.84
N LEU A 148 -1.99 -17.06 7.06
CA LEU A 148 -3.32 -16.50 6.96
C LEU A 148 -4.33 -17.47 6.34
N LEU A 149 -3.91 -18.27 5.36
CA LEU A 149 -4.73 -19.35 4.81
C LEU A 149 -5.06 -20.39 5.88
N ARG A 150 -4.07 -20.76 6.70
CA ARG A 150 -4.26 -21.72 7.79
C ARG A 150 -5.22 -21.18 8.85
N ASP A 151 -5.11 -19.91 9.20
CA ASP A 151 -6.00 -19.25 10.17
C ASP A 151 -7.43 -19.19 9.63
N ALA A 152 -7.61 -18.83 8.35
CA ALA A 152 -8.91 -18.80 7.67
C ALA A 152 -9.59 -20.19 7.56
N ILE A 153 -8.80 -21.26 7.42
CA ILE A 153 -9.30 -22.65 7.38
C ILE A 153 -9.66 -23.16 8.79
N SER A 154 -8.94 -22.71 9.82
CA SER A 154 -9.10 -23.23 11.20
C SER A 154 -10.30 -22.64 11.95
N GLY A 155 -11.01 -21.66 11.38
CA GLY A 155 -12.19 -21.06 11.99
C GLY A 155 -11.91 -20.22 13.23
N HIS A 156 -10.64 -19.90 13.51
CA HIS A 156 -10.29 -18.92 14.53
C HIS A 156 -10.51 -17.52 13.94
N ASP A 157 -11.33 -16.71 14.64
CA ASP A 157 -11.39 -15.28 14.38
C ASP A 157 -9.99 -14.66 14.51
N HIS A 158 -9.76 -13.56 13.80
CA HIS A 158 -8.47 -12.90 13.55
C HIS A 158 -7.70 -12.48 14.83
N GLU A 159 -7.20 -13.42 15.62
CA GLU A 159 -6.20 -13.18 16.65
C GLU A 159 -4.83 -13.52 16.08
N ILE A 160 -4.34 -12.66 15.18
CA ILE A 160 -2.94 -12.70 14.79
C ILE A 160 -2.15 -12.20 16.00
N ASP A 161 -1.50 -13.11 16.72
CA ASP A 161 -0.65 -12.74 17.85
C ASP A 161 0.54 -11.90 17.36
N VAL A 162 0.39 -10.58 17.50
CA VAL A 162 1.36 -9.56 17.07
C VAL A 162 2.73 -9.80 17.72
N ALA A 163 2.76 -10.42 18.92
CA ALA A 163 3.99 -10.76 19.63
C ALA A 163 4.88 -11.77 18.88
N GLU A 164 4.30 -12.56 17.98
CA GLU A 164 5.04 -13.57 17.22
C GLU A 164 5.68 -13.04 15.92
N LEU A 165 5.28 -11.87 15.44
CA LEU A 165 5.76 -11.30 14.18
C LEU A 165 7.28 -11.06 14.23
N ARG A 166 7.99 -11.53 13.20
CA ARG A 166 9.46 -11.50 13.14
C ARG A 166 10.01 -10.08 13.22
N VAL A 167 9.33 -9.10 12.61
CA VAL A 167 9.73 -7.69 12.69
C VAL A 167 9.58 -7.14 14.11
N VAL A 168 8.56 -7.59 14.87
CA VAL A 168 8.38 -7.29 16.29
C VAL A 168 9.51 -7.93 17.10
N LYS A 169 9.91 -9.17 16.80
CA LYS A 169 11.06 -9.85 17.45
C LYS A 169 12.40 -9.15 17.17
N VAL A 170 12.64 -8.69 15.93
CA VAL A 170 13.85 -7.94 15.56
C VAL A 170 13.87 -6.57 16.23
N MET A 171 12.75 -5.84 16.23
CA MET A 171 12.70 -4.52 16.87
C MET A 171 12.76 -4.61 18.40
N ARG A 172 12.17 -5.65 19.02
CA ARG A 172 12.33 -5.98 20.45
C ARG A 172 13.79 -6.23 20.85
N ARG A 173 14.70 -6.51 19.90
CA ARG A 173 16.14 -6.64 20.15
C ARG A 173 16.83 -5.30 20.39
N PHE A 174 16.31 -4.21 19.79
CA PHE A 174 16.92 -2.87 19.86
C PHE A 174 16.33 -2.00 20.96
N MET A 175 15.03 -2.12 21.25
CA MET A 175 14.36 -1.41 22.33
C MET A 175 13.14 -2.21 22.80
N PRO A 176 12.73 -2.15 24.10
CA PRO A 176 11.49 -2.77 24.56
C PRO A 176 10.29 -2.30 23.73
N VAL A 177 9.28 -3.17 23.56
CA VAL A 177 8.05 -2.87 22.80
C VAL A 177 6.88 -2.99 23.77
N SER A 178 6.02 -1.97 23.83
CA SER A 178 4.78 -2.03 24.60
C SER A 178 3.74 -2.89 23.89
N ASP A 179 2.92 -3.62 24.65
CA ASP A 179 1.90 -4.50 24.06
C ASP A 179 0.65 -3.73 23.56
N GLU A 180 0.40 -2.52 24.08
CA GLU A 180 -0.82 -1.76 23.76
C GLU A 180 -0.61 -0.59 22.78
N TYR A 181 -1.64 -0.33 21.97
CA TYR A 181 -1.72 0.86 21.12
C TYR A 181 -1.99 2.13 21.94
N ASN A 182 -0.93 2.89 22.21
CA ASN A 182 -1.00 4.17 22.92
C ASN A 182 -1.32 5.35 21.98
N GLY A 183 -2.36 5.17 21.15
CA GLY A 183 -2.73 6.09 20.08
C GLY A 183 -1.65 6.21 19.01
N THR A 184 -1.30 7.44 18.64
CA THR A 184 -0.34 7.76 17.57
C THR A 184 1.09 8.04 18.08
N LYS A 185 1.36 7.76 19.37
CA LYS A 185 2.68 7.96 19.96
C LYS A 185 3.62 6.88 19.42
N PHE A 186 4.83 7.26 18.99
CA PHE A 186 5.86 6.30 18.55
C PHE A 186 6.58 5.62 19.72
N THR A 187 6.70 6.30 20.85
CA THR A 187 7.34 5.75 22.06
C THR A 187 6.51 6.05 23.29
N VAL A 188 6.55 5.15 24.26
CA VAL A 188 5.97 5.31 25.59
C VAL A 188 6.99 4.96 26.64
N THR A 189 6.86 5.51 27.84
CA THR A 189 7.67 5.10 28.99
C THR A 189 6.84 4.14 29.82
N GLN A 190 7.28 2.88 29.92
CA GLN A 190 6.68 1.87 30.79
C GLN A 190 7.72 1.46 31.83
N ASN A 191 7.35 1.48 33.11
CA ASN A 191 8.23 1.11 34.22
C ASN A 191 9.60 1.83 34.22
N GLY A 192 9.62 3.11 33.86
CA GLY A 192 10.85 3.92 33.79
C GLY A 192 11.73 3.68 32.56
N VAL A 193 11.37 2.74 31.67
CA VAL A 193 12.12 2.44 30.45
C VAL A 193 11.33 2.91 29.21
N ARG A 194 12.03 3.53 28.25
CA ARG A 194 11.43 3.94 26.98
C ARG A 194 11.23 2.72 26.09
N ALA A 195 10.00 2.54 25.61
CA ALA A 195 9.58 1.44 24.74
C ALA A 195 8.98 1.97 23.44
N LEU A 196 9.13 1.21 22.35
CA LEU A 196 8.41 1.43 21.09
C LEU A 196 6.96 0.99 21.22
N THR A 197 6.05 1.72 20.58
CA THR A 197 4.66 1.29 20.47
C THR A 197 4.43 0.39 19.26
N PRO A 198 3.35 -0.41 19.23
CA PRO A 198 2.94 -1.14 18.02
C PRO A 198 2.72 -0.20 16.82
N PHE A 199 2.26 1.03 17.07
CA PHE A 199 2.13 2.08 16.05
C PHE A 199 3.48 2.42 15.37
N ALA A 200 4.57 2.49 16.13
CA ALA A 200 5.89 2.71 15.55
C ALA A 200 6.33 1.52 14.70
N LEU A 201 6.15 0.30 15.20
CA LEU A 201 6.55 -0.92 14.50
C LEU A 201 5.83 -1.06 13.16
N VAL A 202 4.51 -0.85 13.17
CA VAL A 202 3.71 -0.96 11.95
C VAL A 202 4.08 0.13 10.94
N THR A 203 4.34 1.36 11.39
CA THR A 203 4.77 2.46 10.52
C THR A 203 6.12 2.16 9.87
N VAL A 204 7.09 1.64 10.63
CA VAL A 204 8.39 1.22 10.11
C VAL A 204 8.24 0.08 9.11
N ALA A 205 7.37 -0.89 9.39
CA ALA A 205 7.14 -2.02 8.49
C ALA A 205 6.46 -1.61 7.17
N VAL A 206 5.52 -0.65 7.21
CA VAL A 206 4.96 -0.02 5.99
C VAL A 206 6.06 0.67 5.19
N LEU A 207 6.90 1.48 5.85
CA LEU A 207 7.99 2.21 5.20
C LEU A 207 9.02 1.26 4.56
N ALA A 208 9.42 0.20 5.28
CA ALA A 208 10.34 -0.80 4.76
C ALA A 208 9.78 -1.54 3.54
N THR A 209 8.47 -1.85 3.58
CA THR A 209 7.76 -2.45 2.45
C THR A 209 7.78 -1.51 1.23
N ASP A 210 7.54 -0.21 1.41
CA ASP A 210 7.57 0.74 0.28
C ASP A 210 8.97 0.85 -0.35
N VAL A 211 10.05 0.79 0.43
CA VAL A 211 11.42 0.75 -0.12
C VAL A 211 11.56 -0.39 -1.11
N VAL A 212 11.04 -1.57 -0.78
CA VAL A 212 11.12 -2.73 -1.67
C VAL A 212 10.31 -2.51 -2.94
N PHE A 213 9.11 -1.94 -2.81
CA PHE A 213 8.32 -1.58 -3.99
C PHE A 213 8.94 -0.48 -4.84
N ALA A 214 9.70 0.43 -4.24
CA ALA A 214 10.46 1.44 -4.96
C ALA A 214 11.54 0.81 -5.85
N VAL A 215 12.10 -0.35 -5.46
CA VAL A 215 13.08 -1.07 -6.28
C VAL A 215 12.47 -1.58 -7.59
N ASP A 216 11.18 -1.95 -7.62
CA ASP A 216 10.48 -2.38 -8.86
C ASP A 216 9.92 -1.18 -9.64
N SER A 217 9.24 -0.27 -8.92
CA SER A 217 8.51 0.84 -9.56
C SER A 217 9.40 1.93 -10.15
N VAL A 218 10.49 2.33 -9.48
CA VAL A 218 11.35 3.42 -9.95
C VAL A 218 12.07 3.05 -11.26
N PRO A 219 12.73 1.88 -11.42
CA PRO A 219 13.26 1.46 -12.73
C PRO A 219 12.21 1.40 -13.82
N ALA A 220 11.02 0.88 -13.52
CA ALA A 220 9.96 0.71 -14.50
C ALA A 220 9.57 2.06 -15.12
N VAL A 221 9.46 3.12 -14.30
CA VAL A 221 9.16 4.46 -14.80
C VAL A 221 10.36 5.10 -15.49
N TYR A 222 11.59 4.88 -15.01
CA TYR A 222 12.79 5.31 -15.74
C TYR A 222 12.92 4.64 -17.12
N GLY A 223 12.36 3.45 -17.30
CA GLY A 223 12.23 2.78 -18.60
C GLY A 223 11.22 3.44 -19.54
N ILE A 224 10.28 4.23 -19.00
CA ILE A 224 9.27 4.98 -19.77
C ILE A 224 9.78 6.40 -20.06
N THR A 225 10.37 7.06 -19.07
CA THR A 225 10.87 8.43 -19.20
C THR A 225 12.24 8.58 -18.56
N GLY A 226 13.17 9.18 -19.32
CA GLY A 226 14.50 9.52 -18.83
C GLY A 226 14.54 10.83 -18.02
N ASP A 227 13.39 11.45 -17.74
CA ASP A 227 13.29 12.70 -17.00
C ASP A 227 13.01 12.44 -15.51
N PRO A 228 13.99 12.64 -14.60
CA PRO A 228 13.82 12.43 -13.16
C PRO A 228 12.67 13.24 -12.55
N TYR A 229 12.33 14.39 -13.15
CA TYR A 229 11.18 15.16 -12.72
C TYR A 229 9.87 14.45 -13.00
N LEU A 230 9.69 13.93 -14.22
CA LEU A 230 8.49 13.17 -14.56
C LEU A 230 8.38 11.91 -13.69
N VAL A 231 9.50 11.20 -13.46
CA VAL A 231 9.55 10.06 -12.53
C VAL A 231 9.08 10.46 -11.12
N PHE A 232 9.58 11.58 -10.58
CA PHE A 232 9.18 12.05 -9.26
C PHE A 232 7.69 12.42 -9.20
N VAL A 233 7.19 13.15 -10.19
CA VAL A 233 5.82 13.68 -10.16
C VAL A 233 4.78 12.58 -10.34
N THR A 234 4.98 11.64 -11.26
CA THR A 234 4.06 10.50 -11.46
C THR A 234 3.97 9.67 -10.18
N ASN A 235 5.11 9.44 -9.55
CA ASN A 235 5.24 8.70 -8.31
C ASN A 235 4.58 9.43 -7.13
N ALA A 236 4.83 10.73 -7.00
CA ALA A 236 4.24 11.54 -5.94
C ALA A 236 2.71 11.58 -6.04
N PHE A 237 2.15 11.80 -7.22
CA PHE A 237 0.70 11.78 -7.41
C PHE A 237 0.08 10.39 -7.20
N ALA A 238 0.78 9.31 -7.58
CA ALA A 238 0.31 7.96 -7.33
C ALA A 238 0.18 7.68 -5.81
N LEU A 239 1.17 8.12 -5.03
CA LEU A 239 1.23 7.95 -3.57
C LEU A 239 0.22 8.81 -2.80
N LEU A 240 0.03 10.08 -3.17
CA LEU A 240 -0.86 11.00 -2.43
C LEU A 240 -2.32 10.51 -2.37
N GLY A 241 -2.79 9.82 -3.41
CA GLY A 241 -4.14 9.24 -3.43
C GLY A 241 -4.30 7.91 -2.69
N LEU A 242 -3.23 7.33 -2.14
CA LEU A 242 -3.26 5.97 -1.58
C LEU A 242 -4.17 5.85 -0.37
N ARG A 243 -4.18 6.83 0.53
CA ARG A 243 -5.03 6.82 1.73
C ARG A 243 -6.51 6.69 1.36
N ALA A 244 -6.98 7.52 0.43
CA ALA A 244 -8.37 7.48 0.00
C ALA A 244 -8.72 6.15 -0.68
N LEU A 245 -7.83 5.67 -1.55
CA LEU A 245 -7.99 4.39 -2.24
C LEU A 245 -7.99 3.20 -1.28
N TYR A 246 -7.17 3.24 -0.21
CA TYR A 246 -7.17 2.25 0.86
C TYR A 246 -8.56 2.10 1.47
N PHE A 247 -9.23 3.20 1.85
CA PHE A 247 -10.55 3.11 2.48
C PHE A 247 -11.65 2.68 1.50
N VAL A 248 -11.52 3.03 0.22
CA VAL A 248 -12.42 2.49 -0.82
C VAL A 248 -12.25 0.97 -0.93
N LEU A 249 -11.01 0.48 -1.04
CA LEU A 249 -10.71 -0.95 -1.14
C LEU A 249 -11.10 -1.69 0.14
N GLN A 250 -10.72 -1.18 1.30
CA GLN A 250 -11.05 -1.75 2.60
C GLN A 250 -12.57 -1.79 2.81
N GLY A 251 -13.32 -0.75 2.48
CA GLY A 251 -14.78 -0.75 2.60
C GLY A 251 -15.45 -1.75 1.65
N ALA A 252 -14.90 -1.93 0.45
CA ALA A 252 -15.37 -2.96 -0.49
C ALA A 252 -15.03 -4.39 -0.01
N LEU A 253 -13.87 -4.56 0.64
CA LEU A 253 -13.32 -5.84 1.08
C LEU A 253 -13.82 -6.29 2.45
N GLY A 254 -14.02 -5.38 3.39
CA GLY A 254 -14.51 -5.65 4.75
C GLY A 254 -15.97 -6.11 4.79
N ALA A 255 -16.74 -5.87 3.71
CA ALA A 255 -18.08 -6.43 3.56
C ALA A 255 -18.08 -7.94 3.22
N LEU A 256 -16.91 -8.57 3.11
CA LEU A 256 -16.75 -9.92 2.60
C LEU A 256 -16.35 -10.92 3.70
N ALA A 257 -17.24 -11.87 3.99
CA ALA A 257 -17.03 -13.06 4.82
C ALA A 257 -15.79 -13.91 4.47
N HIS A 258 -15.32 -13.90 3.20
CA HIS A 258 -14.14 -14.68 2.78
C HIS A 258 -12.85 -13.86 2.68
N LEU A 259 -12.78 -12.71 3.36
CA LEU A 259 -11.65 -11.79 3.25
C LEU A 259 -10.28 -12.45 3.54
N GLY A 260 -10.21 -13.34 4.53
CA GLY A 260 -8.97 -14.07 4.87
C GLY A 260 -8.44 -14.93 3.73
N TYR A 261 -9.32 -15.62 2.98
CA TYR A 261 -8.94 -16.43 1.82
C TYR A 261 -8.45 -15.56 0.66
N GLY A 262 -9.14 -14.45 0.37
CA GLY A 262 -8.72 -13.52 -0.67
C GLY A 262 -7.38 -12.89 -0.37
N LEU A 263 -7.17 -12.47 0.88
CA LEU A 263 -5.92 -11.87 1.33
C LEU A 263 -4.76 -12.87 1.28
N ALA A 264 -4.99 -14.13 1.68
CA ALA A 264 -3.99 -15.19 1.60
C ALA A 264 -3.59 -15.53 0.15
N ALA A 265 -4.57 -15.55 -0.77
CA ALA A 265 -4.32 -15.79 -2.19
C ALA A 265 -3.52 -14.64 -2.84
N ILE A 266 -3.87 -13.38 -2.53
CA ILE A 266 -3.13 -12.21 -3.00
C ILE A 266 -1.68 -12.24 -2.47
N LEU A 267 -1.50 -12.56 -1.19
CA LEU A 267 -0.20 -12.74 -0.56
C LEU A 267 0.67 -13.80 -1.23
N GLY A 268 0.09 -14.97 -1.44
CA GLY A 268 0.76 -16.07 -2.11
C GLY A 268 1.22 -15.66 -3.51
N PHE A 269 0.35 -14.97 -4.24
CA PHE A 269 0.63 -14.50 -5.59
C PHE A 269 1.70 -13.41 -5.64
N ILE A 270 1.61 -12.36 -4.82
CA ILE A 270 2.60 -11.28 -4.78
C ILE A 270 3.94 -11.83 -4.28
N GLY A 271 3.93 -12.66 -3.24
CA GLY A 271 5.15 -13.30 -2.71
C GLY A 271 5.84 -14.14 -3.78
N PHE A 272 5.07 -14.94 -4.52
CA PHE A 272 5.57 -15.72 -5.65
C PHE A 272 6.14 -14.82 -6.76
N LYS A 273 5.44 -13.74 -7.14
CA LYS A 273 5.91 -12.76 -8.12
C LYS A 273 7.27 -12.20 -7.73
N LEU A 274 7.46 -11.76 -6.48
CA LEU A 274 8.73 -11.17 -6.04
C LEU A 274 9.90 -12.16 -6.09
N VAL A 275 9.65 -13.42 -5.70
CA VAL A 275 10.66 -14.49 -5.84
C VAL A 275 10.97 -14.77 -7.30
N LEU A 276 9.95 -14.78 -8.17
CA LEU A 276 10.12 -15.01 -9.61
C LEU A 276 10.91 -13.87 -10.27
N HIS A 277 10.62 -12.63 -9.89
CA HIS A 277 11.33 -11.45 -10.37
C HIS A 277 12.82 -11.51 -9.98
N TRP A 278 13.13 -11.85 -8.72
CA TRP A 278 14.50 -12.11 -8.31
C TRP A 278 15.15 -13.24 -9.14
N ALA A 279 14.43 -14.33 -9.37
CA ALA A 279 14.92 -15.44 -10.18
C ALA A 279 15.17 -15.04 -11.63
N HIS A 280 14.37 -14.13 -12.21
CA HIS A 280 14.60 -13.55 -13.54
C HIS A 280 15.88 -12.71 -13.60
N LEU A 281 16.16 -11.93 -12.54
CA LEU A 281 17.39 -11.13 -12.45
C LEU A 281 18.65 -12.00 -12.38
N VAL A 282 18.59 -13.15 -11.69
CA VAL A 282 19.71 -14.10 -11.59
C VAL A 282 19.82 -15.01 -12.81
N TRP A 283 18.68 -15.46 -13.34
CA TRP A 283 18.56 -16.36 -14.48
C TRP A 283 17.63 -15.74 -15.53
N PRO A 284 18.18 -15.12 -16.59
CA PRO A 284 17.39 -14.46 -17.63
C PRO A 284 16.40 -15.37 -18.38
N SER A 285 16.56 -16.70 -18.26
CA SER A 285 15.66 -17.71 -18.83
C SER A 285 14.35 -17.90 -18.05
N VAL A 286 14.27 -17.42 -16.80
CA VAL A 286 13.04 -17.45 -15.99
C VAL A 286 12.11 -16.35 -16.51
N PRO A 287 10.83 -16.59 -16.79
CA PRO A 287 9.91 -15.51 -17.18
C PRO A 287 9.63 -14.56 -16.01
N ASP A 288 9.53 -13.25 -16.28
CA ASP A 288 8.99 -12.29 -15.31
C ASP A 288 7.46 -12.14 -15.46
N VAL A 289 6.76 -11.74 -14.39
CA VAL A 289 5.31 -11.48 -14.44
C VAL A 289 5.07 -10.02 -14.73
N PRO A 290 4.49 -9.66 -15.90
CA PRO A 290 4.16 -8.28 -16.21
C PRO A 290 3.18 -7.69 -15.18
N THR A 291 3.39 -6.43 -14.81
CA THR A 291 2.55 -5.70 -13.86
C THR A 291 1.07 -5.74 -14.22
N LEU A 292 0.73 -5.59 -15.50
CA LEU A 292 -0.67 -5.65 -15.95
C LEU A 292 -1.30 -7.03 -15.68
N THR A 293 -0.56 -8.11 -15.91
CA THR A 293 -1.01 -9.47 -15.58
C THR A 293 -1.20 -9.63 -14.08
N SER A 294 -0.29 -9.07 -13.28
CA SER A 294 -0.39 -9.09 -11.82
C SER A 294 -1.66 -8.40 -11.33
N LEU A 295 -1.95 -7.21 -11.87
CA LEU A 295 -3.16 -6.46 -11.58
C LEU A 295 -4.43 -7.26 -11.94
N PHE A 296 -4.48 -7.88 -13.12
CA PHE A 296 -5.63 -8.70 -13.51
C PHE A 296 -5.84 -9.91 -12.61
N VAL A 297 -4.76 -10.57 -12.18
CA VAL A 297 -4.84 -11.71 -11.26
C VAL A 297 -5.33 -11.24 -9.89
N ILE A 298 -4.76 -10.17 -9.34
CA ILE A 298 -5.19 -9.59 -8.06
C ILE A 298 -6.66 -9.16 -8.12
N LEU A 299 -7.05 -8.45 -9.19
CA LEU A 299 -8.44 -8.06 -9.43
C LEU A 299 -9.35 -9.29 -9.54
N GLY A 300 -8.91 -10.35 -10.23
CA GLY A 300 -9.63 -11.62 -10.31
C GLY A 300 -9.82 -12.29 -8.97
N ILE A 301 -8.78 -12.32 -8.12
CA ILE A 301 -8.86 -12.83 -6.74
C ILE A 301 -9.84 -12.00 -5.92
N LEU A 302 -9.83 -10.67 -6.06
CA LEU A 302 -10.78 -9.80 -5.37
C LEU A 302 -12.20 -10.03 -5.84
N VAL A 303 -12.44 -10.02 -7.15
CA VAL A 303 -13.77 -10.24 -7.73
C VAL A 303 -14.31 -11.61 -7.32
N THR A 304 -13.49 -12.66 -7.33
CA THR A 304 -13.91 -14.00 -6.90
C THR A 304 -14.19 -14.05 -5.40
N THR A 305 -13.35 -13.44 -4.56
CA THR A 305 -13.57 -13.33 -3.10
C THR A 305 -14.83 -12.53 -2.79
N VAL A 306 -15.06 -11.43 -3.52
CA VAL A 306 -16.27 -10.60 -3.43
C VAL A 306 -17.49 -11.42 -3.81
N ALA A 307 -17.46 -12.07 -4.97
CA ALA A 307 -18.60 -12.81 -5.49
C ALA A 307 -18.98 -14.00 -4.60
N THR A 308 -18.00 -14.81 -4.18
CA THR A 308 -18.24 -15.96 -3.29
C THR A 308 -18.75 -15.51 -1.93
N SER A 309 -18.23 -14.40 -1.41
CA SER A 309 -18.67 -13.86 -0.15
C SER A 309 -20.06 -13.22 -0.19
N LEU A 310 -20.40 -12.47 -1.23
CA LEU A 310 -21.75 -11.91 -1.40
C LEU A 310 -22.78 -13.03 -1.59
N TYR A 311 -22.41 -14.10 -2.31
CA TYR A 311 -23.24 -15.28 -2.46
C TYR A 311 -23.50 -15.97 -1.11
N ALA A 312 -22.47 -16.16 -0.29
CA ALA A 312 -22.61 -16.73 1.05
C ALA A 312 -23.48 -15.85 1.98
N ASN A 313 -23.26 -14.54 2.00
CA ASN A 313 -24.05 -13.60 2.82
C ASN A 313 -25.52 -13.53 2.38
N ARG A 314 -25.81 -13.59 1.08
CA ARG A 314 -27.19 -13.65 0.58
C ARG A 314 -27.87 -14.95 1.00
N ARG A 315 -27.17 -16.08 0.91
CA ARG A 315 -27.70 -17.39 1.27
C ARG A 315 -28.01 -17.48 2.76
N ALA A 316 -27.15 -16.91 3.61
CA ALA A 316 -27.38 -16.78 5.05
C ALA A 316 -28.61 -15.93 5.37
N LYS A 317 -28.79 -14.78 4.71
CA LYS A 317 -29.98 -13.91 4.87
C LYS A 317 -31.29 -14.54 4.38
N THR A 318 -31.25 -15.44 3.40
CA THR A 318 -32.44 -16.16 2.92
C THR A 318 -32.76 -17.43 3.71
N ALA A 319 -31.81 -17.92 4.53
CA ALA A 319 -31.97 -19.16 5.30
C ALA A 319 -32.58 -18.94 6.69
N ASP A 320 -32.76 -17.68 7.13
CA ASP A 320 -33.40 -17.36 8.40
C ASP A 320 -34.46 -16.25 8.23
N PRO A 321 -35.75 -16.62 8.07
CA PRO A 321 -36.86 -15.68 8.06
C PRO A 321 -37.54 -15.49 9.43
N ASP A 322 -37.09 -16.12 10.52
CA ASP A 322 -37.92 -16.29 11.74
C ASP A 322 -37.42 -15.60 13.01
N ASP A 323 -36.33 -14.83 12.97
CA ASP A 323 -35.82 -14.12 14.17
C ASP A 323 -36.53 -12.78 14.48
N ASP A 324 -37.53 -12.38 13.67
CA ASP A 324 -38.34 -11.16 13.91
C ASP A 324 -39.55 -11.40 14.84
N LYS A 325 -39.63 -12.57 15.50
CA LYS A 325 -40.80 -12.97 16.29
C LYS A 325 -40.54 -13.50 17.69
N VAL A 326 -39.45 -13.15 18.38
CA VAL A 326 -39.41 -13.39 19.84
C VAL A 326 -38.63 -12.30 20.57
N SER A 327 -39.31 -11.23 21.00
CA SER A 327 -38.98 -10.51 22.25
C SER A 327 -39.94 -9.36 22.56
N VAL A 328 -41.20 -9.67 22.89
CA VAL A 328 -41.98 -8.82 23.81
C VAL A 328 -42.87 -9.72 24.66
N PRO A 329 -42.60 -9.91 25.97
CA PRO A 329 -43.65 -10.13 26.95
C PRO A 329 -44.39 -8.82 27.29
#